data_AF-A0AAD7ULR9-F1
#
_entry.id   AF-A0AAD7ULR9-F1
#
_cell.length_a   1.000
_cell.length_b   1.000
_cell.length_c   1.000
_cell.angle_alpha   90.00
_cell.angle_beta   90.00
_cell.angle_gamma   90.00
#
_symmetry.space_group_name_H-M   'P 1'
#
loop_
_entity.id
_entity.type
_entity.pdbx_description
1 polymer ?
#
loop_
_entity_poly.entity_id
_entity_poly.type
_entity_poly.pdbx_seq_one_letter_code
_entity_poly.pdbx_strand_id
1 'polypeptide(L)'
;MFVFGRRRWWWVACSLAVLVAWRVSRNDKEVVKRDDVAAVPRRWPVACAETTSACGGACDRVLIDDWLGNAEIDGLIGIATRGMAMAPSSEGGPTIFDANSGYVMAPGARLANVYARGEPVFSRQELELYRGVIRRLKHRLEEAFPTDRPLVFTAPTFVARLSGQNASWEPMEPHDEYWHPHVDKQNTHHYDYSGLLYLSDYDKDFEGGLFEFFRAGTNDTALAIQPRRGRLLLFAASQENRHRVRRVTAGLRSV
;
A
#
# COMPACT_ATOMS: atom_id res chain seq x y z
N MET A 1 36.20 31.22 71.94
CA MET A 1 35.63 32.58 72.03
C MET A 1 36.05 33.35 70.79
N PHE A 2 35.21 33.42 69.76
CA PHE A 2 35.15 34.46 68.73
C PHE A 2 33.81 34.31 67.99
N VAL A 3 33.31 35.43 67.50
CA VAL A 3 31.91 35.82 67.41
C VAL A 3 31.32 35.61 66.00
N PHE A 4 30.00 35.45 65.98
CA PHE A 4 29.05 35.51 64.86
C PHE A 4 29.37 36.48 63.70
N GLY A 5 28.99 36.08 62.49
CA GLY A 5 28.73 36.96 61.34
C GLY A 5 27.76 36.30 60.33
N ARG A 6 26.62 36.96 60.10
CA ARG A 6 25.38 36.46 59.48
C ARG A 6 25.32 36.64 57.93
N ARG A 7 24.53 35.74 57.31
CA ARG A 7 23.58 35.94 56.17
C ARG A 7 24.13 36.17 54.75
N ARG A 8 23.68 35.33 53.81
CA ARG A 8 22.53 35.62 52.90
C ARG A 8 22.04 34.35 52.19
N TRP A 9 20.72 34.19 52.22
CA TRP A 9 19.93 33.21 51.48
C TRP A 9 19.79 33.64 50.02
N TRP A 10 19.97 32.72 49.07
CA TRP A 10 19.27 32.73 47.78
C TRP A 10 18.77 31.31 47.47
N TRP A 11 17.45 31.21 47.52
CA TRP A 11 16.48 30.32 46.88
C TRP A 11 16.89 28.97 46.22
N VAL A 12 16.10 27.98 46.63
CA VAL A 12 15.82 26.65 46.08
C VAL A 12 15.26 26.69 44.65
N ALA A 13 15.40 25.55 43.96
CA ALA A 13 14.67 25.01 42.79
C ALA A 13 15.56 24.93 41.53
N CYS A 14 15.60 23.86 40.72
CA CYS A 14 14.85 22.61 40.60
C CYS A 14 15.83 21.63 39.91
N SER A 15 16.03 20.43 40.42
CA SER A 15 15.44 19.20 39.89
C SER A 15 15.81 18.87 38.44
N LEU A 16 16.57 17.78 38.32
CA LEU A 16 16.44 16.69 37.34
C LEU A 16 16.22 17.04 35.86
N ALA A 17 17.13 16.47 35.06
CA ALA A 17 16.83 15.72 33.85
C ALA A 17 15.84 16.36 32.87
N VAL A 18 16.34 16.74 31.71
CA VAL A 18 15.81 16.27 30.43
C VAL A 18 17.01 16.31 29.50
N LEU A 19 17.46 15.12 29.10
CA LEU A 19 18.13 14.89 27.82
C LEU A 19 17.57 15.89 26.83
N VAL A 20 18.37 16.88 26.41
CA VAL A 20 17.99 17.75 25.32
C VAL A 20 17.65 16.81 24.18
N ALA A 21 16.35 16.65 23.97
CA ALA A 21 15.80 15.80 22.97
C ALA A 21 16.45 16.27 21.69
N TRP A 22 17.29 15.41 21.12
CA TRP A 22 17.66 15.48 19.73
C TRP A 22 16.35 15.29 18.96
N ARG A 23 15.53 16.34 18.89
CA ARG A 23 14.58 16.55 17.81
C ARG A 23 15.45 16.80 16.60
N VAL A 24 16.04 15.73 16.09
CA VAL A 24 16.28 15.65 14.65
C VAL A 24 14.89 15.78 14.08
N SER A 25 14.60 16.95 13.54
CA SER A 25 13.68 17.03 12.43
C SER A 25 14.24 16.11 11.36
N ARG A 26 13.93 14.80 11.43
CA ARG A 26 14.22 13.86 10.36
C ARG A 26 13.28 14.26 9.22
N ASN A 27 13.75 15.24 8.46
CA ASN A 27 13.26 15.54 7.11
C ASN A 27 13.77 14.50 6.11
N ASP A 28 14.55 13.51 6.57
CA ASP A 28 15.01 12.43 5.73
C ASP A 28 13.85 11.51 5.38
N LYS A 29 13.67 11.34 4.07
CA LYS A 29 12.79 10.32 3.47
C LYS A 29 13.21 8.94 3.98
N GLU A 30 12.30 8.23 4.63
CA GLU A 30 12.50 6.82 4.93
C GLU A 30 12.27 5.99 3.66
N VAL A 31 13.19 5.05 3.36
CA VAL A 31 13.04 4.11 2.25
C VAL A 31 13.19 2.70 2.78
N VAL A 32 12.12 1.91 2.70
CA VAL A 32 12.14 0.48 2.99
C VAL A 32 12.54 -0.27 1.74
N LYS A 33 13.74 -0.85 1.72
CA LYS A 33 14.25 -1.57 0.54
C LYS A 33 13.63 -2.97 0.41
N ARG A 34 13.75 -3.56 -0.77
CA ARG A 34 13.30 -4.94 -1.04
C ARG A 34 13.99 -5.96 -0.13
N ASP A 35 15.28 -5.76 0.13
CA ASP A 35 16.11 -6.67 0.94
C ASP A 35 16.04 -6.36 2.45
N ASP A 36 15.44 -5.24 2.85
CA ASP A 36 15.19 -4.90 4.26
C ASP A 36 13.97 -5.67 4.78
N VAL A 37 14.10 -6.99 4.91
CA VAL A 37 13.06 -7.92 5.36
C VAL A 37 13.01 -7.95 6.89
N ALA A 38 11.83 -7.72 7.46
CA ALA A 38 11.61 -7.78 8.91
C ALA A 38 10.87 -9.07 9.29
N ALA A 39 11.35 -9.76 10.33
CA ALA A 39 10.70 -10.95 10.87
C ALA A 39 9.36 -10.64 11.58
N VAL A 40 9.15 -9.38 11.96
CA VAL A 40 7.93 -8.90 12.61
C VAL A 40 7.32 -7.75 11.79
N PRO A 41 5.98 -7.57 11.84
CA PRO A 41 5.33 -6.46 11.16
C PRO A 41 5.92 -5.10 11.56
N ARG A 42 6.26 -4.28 10.56
CA ARG A 42 6.59 -2.87 10.78
C ARG A 42 5.31 -2.06 10.84
N ARG A 43 5.22 -1.14 11.79
CA ARG A 43 4.06 -0.27 11.97
C ARG A 43 4.53 1.16 12.15
N TRP A 44 3.98 2.07 11.34
CA TRP A 44 4.18 3.50 11.47
C TRP A 44 2.87 4.12 11.98
N PRO A 45 2.85 4.63 13.22
CA PRO A 45 1.71 5.38 13.72
C PRO A 45 1.51 6.65 12.90
N VAL A 46 0.27 6.91 12.48
CA VAL A 46 -0.09 8.13 11.75
C VAL A 46 -1.27 8.78 12.45
N ALA A 47 -1.19 10.10 12.68
CA ALA A 47 -2.32 10.85 13.21
C ALA A 47 -3.46 10.85 12.18
N CYS A 48 -4.65 10.42 12.61
CA CYS A 48 -5.85 10.45 11.79
C CYS A 48 -6.21 11.89 11.39
N ALA A 49 -6.69 12.07 10.16
CA ALA A 49 -7.26 13.35 9.74
C ALA A 49 -8.58 13.63 10.47
N GLU A 50 -8.76 14.86 10.98
CA GLU A 50 -9.91 15.27 11.82
C GLU A 50 -11.29 15.06 11.18
N THR A 51 -11.37 15.01 9.84
CA THR A 51 -12.63 15.01 9.09
C THR A 51 -13.06 13.65 8.56
N THR A 52 -12.29 12.59 8.76
CA THR A 52 -12.54 11.29 8.10
C THR A 52 -12.11 10.09 8.94
N SER A 53 -12.22 10.17 10.27
CA SER A 53 -11.88 9.05 11.17
C SER A 53 -12.56 7.78 10.65
N ALA A 54 -11.76 6.86 10.13
CA ALA A 54 -12.21 5.59 9.61
C ALA A 54 -12.80 4.78 10.77
N CYS A 55 -14.10 4.91 10.98
CA CYS A 55 -14.90 4.07 11.88
C CYS A 55 -14.24 3.68 13.22
N GLY A 56 -13.56 4.63 13.88
CA GLY A 56 -12.93 4.42 15.19
C GLY A 56 -11.64 3.58 15.21
N GLY A 57 -11.10 3.14 14.06
CA GLY A 57 -9.86 2.36 14.01
C GLY A 57 -8.59 3.19 13.83
N ALA A 58 -7.44 2.53 13.94
CA ALA A 58 -6.12 3.16 13.84
C ALA A 58 -5.79 3.58 12.39
N CYS A 59 -5.13 4.74 12.23
CA CYS A 59 -4.77 5.28 10.91
C CYS A 59 -3.35 4.89 10.45
N ASP A 60 -2.76 3.91 11.13
CA ASP A 60 -1.39 3.46 10.94
C ASP A 60 -1.13 2.92 9.54
N ARG A 61 0.16 2.80 9.22
CA ARG A 61 0.66 2.01 8.08
C ARG A 61 1.31 0.76 8.63
N VAL A 62 0.98 -0.40 8.07
CA VAL A 62 1.51 -1.70 8.49
C VAL A 62 2.13 -2.42 7.30
N LEU A 63 3.37 -2.86 7.45
CA LEU A 63 4.09 -3.62 6.42
C LEU A 63 4.51 -4.97 6.99
N ILE A 64 4.18 -6.03 6.27
CA ILE A 64 4.44 -7.41 6.65
C ILE A 64 5.19 -8.06 5.51
N ASP A 65 6.39 -8.56 5.79
CA ASP A 65 7.19 -9.29 4.82
C ASP A 65 6.84 -10.78 4.81
N ASP A 66 7.07 -11.43 3.67
CA ASP A 66 6.91 -12.87 3.46
C ASP A 66 5.54 -13.41 3.96
N TRP A 67 4.48 -12.60 3.79
CA TRP A 67 3.12 -12.92 4.24
C TRP A 67 2.44 -13.99 3.38
N LEU A 68 2.74 -14.03 2.08
CA LEU A 68 2.26 -15.05 1.14
C LEU A 68 3.44 -15.83 0.56
N GLY A 69 3.30 -17.15 0.46
CA GLY A 69 4.34 -18.02 -0.10
C GLY A 69 4.43 -17.96 -1.64
N ASN A 70 5.62 -18.23 -2.18
CA ASN A 70 5.91 -18.12 -3.62
C ASN A 70 4.95 -18.93 -4.52
N ALA A 71 4.60 -20.16 -4.13
CA ALA A 71 3.69 -21.00 -4.92
C ALA A 71 2.28 -20.38 -5.05
N GLU A 72 1.80 -19.73 -3.99
CA GLU A 72 0.51 -19.03 -4.02
C GLU A 72 0.60 -17.76 -4.87
N ILE A 73 1.72 -17.01 -4.77
CA ILE A 73 1.98 -15.83 -5.60
C ILE A 73 2.02 -16.21 -7.09
N ASP A 74 2.71 -17.29 -7.45
CA ASP A 74 2.78 -17.77 -8.83
C ASP A 74 1.40 -18.17 -9.35
N GLY A 75 0.58 -18.80 -8.50
CA GLY A 75 -0.81 -19.11 -8.83
C GLY A 75 -1.65 -17.84 -9.08
N LEU A 76 -1.52 -16.81 -8.24
CA LEU A 76 -2.21 -15.53 -8.44
C LEU A 76 -1.76 -14.81 -9.71
N ILE A 77 -0.47 -14.82 -10.02
CA ILE A 77 0.08 -14.27 -11.27
C ILE A 77 -0.45 -15.04 -12.48
N GLY A 78 -0.54 -16.38 -12.39
CA GLY A 78 -1.11 -17.21 -13.45
C GLY A 78 -2.56 -16.85 -13.75
N ILE A 79 -3.37 -16.69 -12.69
CA ILE A 79 -4.77 -16.25 -12.79
C ILE A 79 -4.84 -14.86 -13.43
N ALA A 80 -4.08 -13.89 -12.92
CA ALA A 80 -4.09 -12.52 -13.41
C ALA A 80 -3.63 -12.44 -14.87
N THR A 81 -2.52 -13.10 -15.22
CA THR A 81 -1.99 -13.15 -16.59
C THR A 81 -3.02 -13.70 -17.58
N ARG A 82 -3.69 -14.80 -17.22
CA ARG A 82 -4.71 -15.43 -18.07
C ARG A 82 -5.94 -14.54 -18.26
N GLY A 83 -6.42 -13.89 -17.19
CA GLY A 83 -7.52 -12.93 -17.26
C GLY A 83 -7.17 -11.67 -18.06
N MET A 84 -5.99 -11.11 -17.83
CA MET A 84 -5.49 -9.91 -18.53
C MET A 84 -5.25 -10.14 -20.03
N ALA A 85 -4.86 -11.35 -20.43
CA ALA A 85 -4.67 -11.72 -21.84
C ALA A 85 -5.97 -11.67 -22.67
N MET A 86 -7.14 -11.60 -22.01
CA MET A 86 -8.43 -11.49 -22.66
C MET A 86 -8.85 -10.03 -22.91
N ALA A 87 -8.04 -9.05 -22.50
CA ALA A 87 -8.32 -7.64 -22.73
C ALA A 87 -8.17 -7.26 -24.22
N PRO A 88 -8.92 -6.26 -24.73
CA PRO A 88 -8.96 -5.92 -26.16
C PRO A 88 -7.64 -5.43 -26.80
N SER A 89 -6.61 -5.10 -26.02
CA SER A 89 -5.21 -4.84 -26.45
C SER A 89 -4.41 -4.37 -25.24
N SER A 90 -3.10 -4.63 -25.18
CA SER A 90 -2.22 -4.08 -24.15
C SER A 90 -0.76 -4.14 -24.63
N GLU A 91 -0.21 -2.99 -25.01
CA GLU A 91 1.24 -2.81 -25.22
C GLU A 91 1.76 -1.73 -24.26
N GLY A 92 1.77 -2.03 -22.96
CA GLY A 92 2.22 -1.10 -21.91
C GLY A 92 1.14 -0.78 -20.87
N GLY A 93 1.41 0.24 -20.06
CA GLY A 93 0.44 0.86 -19.14
C GLY A 93 -0.09 -0.03 -18.01
N PRO A 94 -1.11 0.46 -17.27
CA PRO A 94 -1.82 -0.31 -16.26
C PRO A 94 -2.84 -1.27 -16.86
N THR A 95 -2.90 -2.49 -16.34
CA THR A 95 -4.00 -3.42 -16.61
C THR A 95 -4.55 -3.90 -15.28
N ILE A 96 -5.86 -3.80 -15.08
CA ILE A 96 -6.53 -4.33 -13.90
C ILE A 96 -7.37 -5.55 -14.26
N PHE A 97 -7.40 -6.53 -13.36
CA PHE A 97 -8.19 -7.73 -13.50
C PHE A 97 -8.78 -8.17 -12.16
N ASP A 98 -10.10 -8.37 -12.12
CA ASP A 98 -10.81 -8.94 -10.97
C ASP A 98 -11.40 -10.30 -11.35
N ALA A 99 -10.89 -11.36 -10.71
CA ALA A 99 -11.35 -12.72 -10.94
C ALA A 99 -12.79 -12.96 -10.45
N ASN A 100 -13.30 -12.20 -9.48
CA ASN A 100 -14.65 -12.39 -8.94
C ASN A 100 -15.72 -11.87 -9.92
N SER A 101 -15.54 -10.65 -10.41
CA SER A 101 -16.48 -10.04 -11.37
C SER A 101 -16.20 -10.44 -12.83
N GLY A 102 -14.98 -10.90 -13.11
CA GLY A 102 -14.49 -11.15 -14.46
C GLY A 102 -14.06 -9.87 -15.18
N TYR A 103 -13.98 -8.76 -14.47
CA TYR A 103 -13.64 -7.47 -15.05
C TYR A 103 -12.17 -7.42 -15.44
N VAL A 104 -11.90 -6.99 -16.66
CA VAL A 104 -10.56 -6.68 -17.16
C VAL A 104 -10.59 -5.34 -17.87
N MET A 105 -9.60 -4.50 -17.57
CA MET A 105 -9.43 -3.20 -18.23
C MET A 105 -7.95 -2.99 -18.50
N ALA A 106 -7.61 -2.83 -19.78
CA ALA A 106 -6.28 -2.51 -20.26
C ALA A 106 -6.22 -1.03 -20.68
N PRO A 107 -5.02 -0.47 -20.92
CA PRO A 107 -4.90 0.96 -21.19
C PRO A 107 -5.66 1.38 -22.44
N GLY A 108 -6.35 2.51 -22.38
CA GLY A 108 -7.19 3.01 -23.48
C GLY A 108 -8.33 2.08 -23.91
N ALA A 109 -8.54 0.96 -23.21
CA ALA A 109 -9.55 -0.03 -23.56
C ALA A 109 -10.80 0.14 -22.70
N ARG A 110 -11.96 -0.19 -23.28
CA ARG A 110 -13.20 -0.30 -22.52
C ARG A 110 -13.12 -1.52 -21.58
N LEU A 111 -13.85 -1.42 -20.47
CA LEU A 111 -14.08 -2.54 -19.56
C LEU A 111 -14.62 -3.76 -20.34
N ALA A 112 -14.00 -4.91 -20.15
CA ALA A 112 -14.44 -6.19 -20.69
C ALA A 112 -14.76 -7.17 -19.56
N ASN A 113 -15.59 -8.17 -19.86
CA ASN A 113 -15.91 -9.26 -18.95
C ASN A 113 -15.39 -10.59 -19.53
N VAL A 114 -14.43 -11.21 -18.86
CA VAL A 114 -13.82 -12.46 -19.30
C VAL A 114 -14.79 -13.64 -19.30
N TYR A 115 -15.89 -13.56 -18.54
CA TYR A 115 -16.92 -14.59 -18.45
C TYR A 115 -18.05 -14.42 -19.46
N ALA A 116 -18.01 -13.40 -20.33
CA ALA A 116 -19.10 -13.10 -21.27
C ALA A 116 -19.44 -14.25 -22.23
N ARG A 117 -18.50 -15.16 -22.50
CA ARG A 117 -18.71 -16.33 -23.37
C ARG A 117 -19.31 -17.55 -22.65
N GLY A 118 -19.45 -17.50 -21.32
CA GLY A 118 -19.97 -18.62 -20.52
C GLY A 118 -19.01 -19.82 -20.38
N GLU A 119 -17.83 -19.77 -21.00
CA GLU A 119 -16.79 -20.79 -20.87
C GLU A 119 -15.99 -20.60 -19.57
N PRO A 120 -15.64 -21.69 -18.87
CA PRO A 120 -14.76 -21.59 -17.70
C PRO A 120 -13.38 -21.04 -18.09
N VAL A 121 -13.03 -19.86 -17.57
CA VAL A 121 -11.70 -19.26 -17.77
C VAL A 121 -10.67 -19.80 -16.76
N PHE A 122 -11.12 -20.12 -15.55
CA PHE A 122 -10.28 -20.57 -14.44
C PHE A 122 -10.79 -21.90 -13.90
N SER A 123 -9.85 -22.74 -13.46
CA SER A 123 -10.16 -23.94 -12.71
C SER A 123 -10.74 -23.61 -11.34
N ARG A 124 -11.45 -24.59 -10.75
CA ARG A 124 -11.96 -24.47 -9.39
C ARG A 124 -10.85 -24.23 -8.36
N GLN A 125 -9.69 -24.88 -8.54
CA GLN A 125 -8.54 -24.74 -7.65
C GLN A 125 -7.95 -23.32 -7.71
N GLU A 126 -7.85 -22.73 -8.90
CA GLU A 126 -7.43 -21.32 -9.08
C GLU A 126 -8.39 -20.35 -8.38
N LEU A 127 -9.69 -20.53 -8.54
CA LEU A 127 -10.70 -19.69 -7.87
C LEU A 127 -10.71 -19.88 -6.35
N GLU A 128 -10.45 -21.09 -5.86
CA GLU A 128 -10.31 -21.38 -4.43
C GLU A 128 -9.05 -20.73 -3.84
N LEU A 129 -7.92 -20.77 -4.56
CA LEU A 129 -6.70 -20.04 -4.19
C LEU A 129 -6.97 -18.53 -4.07
N TYR A 130 -7.51 -17.93 -5.13
CA TYR A 130 -7.81 -16.49 -5.17
C TYR A 130 -8.71 -16.07 -4.01
N ARG A 131 -9.83 -16.78 -3.82
CA ARG A 131 -10.78 -16.54 -2.73
C ARG A 131 -10.13 -16.72 -1.35
N GLY A 132 -9.29 -17.74 -1.19
CA GLY A 132 -8.60 -18.04 0.06
C GLY A 132 -7.62 -16.93 0.45
N VAL A 133 -6.84 -16.41 -0.50
CA VAL A 133 -5.93 -15.29 -0.28
C VAL A 133 -6.69 -14.03 0.10
N ILE A 134 -7.73 -13.65 -0.66
CA ILE A 134 -8.52 -12.44 -0.39
C ILE A 134 -9.18 -12.49 0.99
N ARG A 135 -9.69 -13.65 1.42
CA ARG A 135 -10.21 -13.86 2.79
C ARG A 135 -9.15 -13.70 3.87
N ARG A 136 -7.95 -14.28 3.69
CA ARG A 136 -6.83 -14.08 4.62
C ARG A 136 -6.39 -12.62 4.69
N LEU A 137 -6.39 -11.91 3.57
CA LEU A 137 -6.05 -10.48 3.52
C LEU A 137 -7.05 -9.66 4.34
N LYS A 138 -8.35 -9.91 4.19
CA LYS A 138 -9.39 -9.26 5.01
C LYS A 138 -9.21 -9.53 6.50
N HIS A 139 -9.01 -10.78 6.89
CA HIS A 139 -8.77 -11.11 8.30
C HIS A 139 -7.53 -10.37 8.82
N ARG A 140 -6.49 -10.26 7.99
CA ARG A 140 -5.29 -9.53 8.39
C ARG A 140 -5.51 -8.02 8.53
N LEU A 141 -6.37 -7.42 7.73
CA LEU A 141 -6.81 -6.03 7.90
C LEU A 141 -7.56 -5.84 9.23
N GLU A 142 -8.49 -6.73 9.56
CA GLU A 142 -9.26 -6.69 10.82
C GLU A 142 -8.36 -6.86 12.06
N GLU A 143 -7.34 -7.71 11.97
CA GLU A 143 -6.31 -7.84 13.02
C GLU A 143 -5.44 -6.58 13.15
N ALA A 144 -5.06 -5.97 12.02
CA ALA A 144 -4.19 -4.81 12.00
C ALA A 144 -4.90 -3.54 12.50
N PHE A 145 -6.19 -3.42 12.18
CA PHE A 145 -7.04 -2.27 12.48
C PHE A 145 -8.35 -2.73 13.12
N PRO A 146 -8.35 -2.98 14.44
CA PRO A 146 -9.56 -3.31 15.16
C PRO A 146 -10.58 -2.18 15.02
N THR A 147 -11.81 -2.52 14.63
CA THR A 147 -12.93 -1.61 14.44
C THR A 147 -14.15 -2.09 15.21
N ASP A 148 -15.06 -1.16 15.55
CA ASP A 148 -16.32 -1.50 16.24
C ASP A 148 -17.30 -2.29 15.37
N ARG A 149 -17.07 -2.33 14.05
CA ARG A 149 -17.88 -3.04 13.07
C ARG A 149 -16.99 -3.93 12.20
N PRO A 150 -17.48 -5.10 11.76
CA PRO A 150 -16.71 -5.96 10.87
C PRO A 150 -16.46 -5.26 9.53
N LEU A 151 -15.28 -5.49 8.95
CA LEU A 151 -15.00 -5.01 7.60
C LEU A 151 -15.81 -5.82 6.59
N VAL A 152 -16.14 -5.21 5.46
CA VAL A 152 -16.78 -5.87 4.32
C VAL A 152 -15.90 -5.72 3.09
N PHE A 153 -15.94 -6.71 2.19
CA PHE A 153 -15.23 -6.57 0.92
C PHE A 153 -15.90 -5.49 0.07
N THR A 154 -15.07 -4.63 -0.48
CA THR A 154 -15.45 -3.70 -1.52
C THR A 154 -15.10 -4.33 -2.87
N ALA A 155 -15.91 -4.06 -3.89
CA ALA A 155 -15.61 -4.46 -5.25
C ALA A 155 -15.02 -3.27 -6.00
N PRO A 156 -13.99 -3.48 -6.84
CA PRO A 156 -13.33 -4.76 -7.12
C PRO A 156 -12.21 -5.08 -6.11
N THR A 157 -12.02 -6.37 -5.81
CA THR A 157 -10.72 -6.88 -5.34
C THR A 157 -9.97 -7.29 -6.60
N PHE A 158 -8.94 -6.56 -7.02
CA PHE A 158 -8.31 -6.80 -8.32
C PHE A 158 -6.81 -6.95 -8.18
N VAL A 159 -6.21 -7.61 -9.18
CA VAL A 159 -4.77 -7.55 -9.42
C VAL A 159 -4.53 -6.40 -10.40
N ALA A 160 -3.55 -5.55 -10.09
CA ALA A 160 -3.08 -4.51 -10.99
C ALA A 160 -1.68 -4.88 -11.51
N ARG A 161 -1.50 -4.85 -12.83
CA ARG A 161 -0.22 -5.01 -13.50
C ARG A 161 0.16 -3.69 -14.16
N LEU A 162 1.29 -3.13 -13.79
CA LEU A 162 1.87 -1.94 -14.42
C LEU A 162 3.04 -2.38 -15.31
N SER A 163 2.99 -2.04 -16.59
CA SER A 163 4.02 -2.40 -17.57
C SER A 163 4.92 -1.20 -17.91
N GLY A 164 6.23 -1.40 -17.73
CA GLY A 164 7.28 -0.53 -18.27
C GLY A 164 7.97 -1.14 -19.49
N GLN A 165 7.40 -2.16 -20.13
CA GLN A 165 8.04 -2.87 -21.25
C GLN A 165 7.98 -2.09 -22.57
N ASN A 166 6.96 -1.25 -22.76
CA ASN A 166 6.85 -0.37 -23.91
C ASN A 166 7.23 1.06 -23.50
N ALA A 167 8.46 1.46 -23.81
CA ALA A 167 8.96 2.80 -23.50
C ALA A 167 8.27 3.92 -24.29
N SER A 168 7.55 3.59 -25.36
CA SER A 168 6.78 4.52 -26.18
C SER A 168 5.29 4.50 -25.87
N TRP A 169 4.87 3.72 -24.87
CA TRP A 169 3.49 3.75 -24.40
C TRP A 169 3.21 5.09 -23.70
N GLU A 170 2.09 5.71 -24.04
CA GLU A 170 1.58 6.93 -23.43
C GLU A 170 0.14 6.70 -22.96
N PRO A 171 -0.29 7.34 -21.86
CA PRO A 171 -1.66 7.25 -21.39
C PRO A 171 -2.63 7.80 -22.44
N MET A 172 -3.72 7.07 -22.68
CA MET A 172 -4.79 7.49 -23.59
C MET A 172 -5.97 8.09 -22.84
N GLU A 173 -6.20 7.62 -21.62
CA GLU A 173 -7.30 8.02 -20.75
C GLU A 173 -6.78 8.41 -19.35
N PRO A 174 -7.51 9.24 -18.57
CA PRO A 174 -7.05 9.66 -17.24
C PRO A 174 -6.76 8.49 -16.27
N HIS A 175 -7.46 7.36 -16.41
CA HIS A 175 -7.24 6.18 -15.59
C HIS A 175 -5.96 5.41 -15.94
N ASP A 176 -5.34 5.70 -17.09
CA ASP A 176 -4.03 5.17 -17.46
C ASP A 176 -2.90 5.82 -16.63
N GLU A 177 -3.14 7.02 -16.11
CA GLU A 177 -2.18 7.81 -15.33
C GLU A 177 -2.15 7.41 -13.85
N TYR A 178 -1.67 6.19 -13.58
CA TYR A 178 -1.64 5.60 -12.23
C TYR A 178 -0.68 6.28 -11.23
N TRP A 179 0.18 7.20 -11.68
CA TRP A 179 1.32 7.71 -10.90
C TRP A 179 1.06 9.00 -10.11
N HIS A 180 -0.16 9.51 -10.16
CA HIS A 180 -0.52 10.74 -9.46
C HIS A 180 -0.76 10.50 -7.97
N PRO A 181 -0.38 11.47 -7.11
CA PRO A 181 -0.76 11.44 -5.70
C PRO A 181 -2.28 11.41 -5.52
N HIS A 182 -2.78 10.47 -4.72
CA HIS A 182 -4.20 10.33 -4.43
C HIS A 182 -4.45 9.87 -2.99
N VAL A 183 -5.74 9.84 -2.64
CA VAL A 183 -6.28 9.31 -1.39
C VAL A 183 -7.38 8.32 -1.78
N ASP A 184 -7.25 7.07 -1.34
CA ASP A 184 -8.15 6.00 -1.76
C ASP A 184 -9.61 6.29 -1.46
N LYS A 185 -9.90 6.83 -0.26
CA LYS A 185 -11.28 7.21 0.12
C LYS A 185 -11.85 8.35 -0.71
N GLN A 186 -11.02 9.21 -1.31
CA GLN A 186 -11.49 10.25 -2.23
C GLN A 186 -11.84 9.67 -3.60
N ASN A 187 -11.13 8.63 -4.03
CA ASN A 187 -11.47 7.89 -5.26
C ASN A 187 -12.69 6.99 -5.04
N THR A 188 -12.84 6.41 -3.85
CA THR A 188 -13.94 5.50 -3.52
C THR A 188 -14.38 5.70 -2.06
N HIS A 189 -15.45 6.47 -1.86
CA HIS A 189 -15.90 6.97 -0.55
C HIS A 189 -16.12 5.89 0.52
N HIS A 190 -16.47 4.67 0.11
CA HIS A 190 -16.76 3.57 1.01
C HIS A 190 -15.51 2.75 1.41
N TYR A 191 -14.30 3.20 1.06
CA TYR A 191 -13.07 2.57 1.52
C TYR A 191 -12.69 3.07 2.92
N ASP A 192 -12.46 2.12 3.83
CA ASP A 192 -11.95 2.40 5.17
C ASP A 192 -10.47 2.07 5.28
N TYR A 193 -10.05 0.95 4.69
CA TYR A 193 -8.67 0.49 4.66
C TYR A 193 -8.31 -0.07 3.29
N SER A 194 -7.02 -0.01 2.98
CA SER A 194 -6.42 -0.57 1.79
C SER A 194 -5.43 -1.66 2.17
N GLY A 195 -5.41 -2.74 1.38
CA GLY A 195 -4.45 -3.82 1.51
C GLY A 195 -3.85 -4.17 0.15
N LEU A 196 -2.53 -4.03 0.03
CA LEU A 196 -1.77 -4.24 -1.19
C LEU A 196 -0.82 -5.41 -0.99
N LEU A 197 -0.98 -6.46 -1.79
CA LEU A 197 -0.12 -7.64 -1.75
C LEU A 197 0.79 -7.66 -2.96
N TYR A 198 2.06 -7.34 -2.78
CA TYR A 198 2.99 -7.30 -3.90
C TYR A 198 3.27 -8.71 -4.44
N LEU A 199 3.07 -8.88 -5.75
CA LEU A 199 3.31 -10.12 -6.48
C LEU A 199 4.61 -10.08 -7.30
N SER A 200 5.29 -8.94 -7.36
CA SER A 200 6.55 -8.74 -8.09
C SER A 200 7.66 -8.15 -7.21
N ASP A 201 8.90 -8.45 -7.55
CA ASP A 201 10.11 -7.98 -6.87
C ASP A 201 10.74 -6.78 -7.58
N TYR A 202 10.93 -5.69 -6.82
CA TYR A 202 11.65 -4.50 -7.26
C TYR A 202 13.13 -4.80 -7.61
N ASP A 203 13.63 -4.25 -8.72
CA ASP A 203 14.95 -4.50 -9.30
C ASP A 203 15.22 -5.99 -9.63
N LYS A 204 14.16 -6.80 -9.80
CA LYS A 204 14.24 -8.17 -10.34
C LYS A 204 13.23 -8.39 -11.46
N ASP A 205 11.95 -8.12 -11.18
CA ASP A 205 10.86 -8.29 -12.14
C ASP A 205 10.55 -6.97 -12.88
N PHE A 206 10.87 -5.83 -12.26
CA PHE A 206 10.63 -4.49 -12.77
C PHE A 206 11.54 -3.44 -12.13
N GLU A 207 11.65 -2.27 -12.76
CA GLU A 207 12.34 -1.08 -12.25
C GLU A 207 11.37 0.11 -12.08
N GLY A 208 11.72 1.07 -11.22
CA GLY A 208 10.83 2.18 -10.87
C GLY A 208 9.68 1.71 -9.96
N GLY A 209 8.48 2.27 -10.07
CA GLY A 209 7.31 1.64 -9.41
C GLY A 209 7.26 1.68 -7.87
N LEU A 210 8.10 2.48 -7.19
CA LEU A 210 8.06 2.61 -5.73
C LEU A 210 6.68 3.11 -5.27
N PHE A 211 6.21 2.59 -4.15
CA PHE A 211 5.03 3.13 -3.48
C PHE A 211 5.47 4.20 -2.48
N GLU A 212 4.92 5.40 -2.57
CA GLU A 212 5.36 6.56 -1.78
C GLU A 212 4.19 7.17 -1.01
N PHE A 213 4.31 7.27 0.30
CA PHE A 213 3.44 8.08 1.14
C PHE A 213 4.01 9.48 1.31
N PHE A 214 3.12 10.48 1.27
CA PHE A 214 3.48 11.87 1.49
C PHE A 214 3.42 12.24 2.98
N ARG A 215 4.19 13.26 3.35
CA ARG A 215 4.04 13.93 4.64
C ARG A 215 2.77 14.78 4.62
N ALA A 216 1.99 14.71 5.70
CA ALA A 216 0.71 15.39 5.81
C ALA A 216 0.81 16.88 5.43
N GLY A 217 -0.08 17.33 4.55
CA GLY A 217 -0.15 18.72 4.09
C GLY A 217 0.98 19.16 3.14
N THR A 218 1.87 18.25 2.70
CA THR A 218 3.01 18.60 1.83
C THR A 218 3.06 17.72 0.57
N ASN A 219 3.99 18.05 -0.33
CA ASN A 219 4.36 17.19 -1.46
C ASN A 219 5.67 16.42 -1.22
N ASP A 220 6.19 16.44 0.00
CA ASP A 220 7.42 15.73 0.36
C ASP A 220 7.11 14.26 0.69
N THR A 221 7.92 13.35 0.17
CA THR A 221 7.79 11.92 0.49
C THR A 221 8.25 11.67 1.93
N ALA A 222 7.37 11.11 2.76
CA ALA A 222 7.69 10.69 4.12
C ALA A 222 8.28 9.27 4.15
N LEU A 223 7.65 8.35 3.41
CA LEU A 223 7.99 6.94 3.38
C LEU A 223 7.89 6.42 1.95
N ALA A 224 8.91 5.74 1.46
CA ALA A 224 8.87 4.99 0.22
C ALA A 224 9.12 3.50 0.48
N ILE A 225 8.38 2.64 -0.21
CA ILE A 225 8.45 1.20 -0.10
C ILE A 225 8.82 0.64 -1.46
N GLN A 226 9.92 -0.11 -1.52
CA GLN A 226 10.23 -0.97 -2.67
C GLN A 226 9.34 -2.22 -2.59
N PRO A 227 8.54 -2.51 -3.62
CA PRO A 227 7.76 -3.74 -3.67
C PRO A 227 8.64 -4.99 -3.60
N ARG A 228 8.11 -6.02 -2.95
CA ARG A 228 8.75 -7.32 -2.78
C ARG A 228 7.67 -8.39 -2.88
N ARG A 229 7.93 -9.48 -3.58
CA ARG A 229 7.00 -10.62 -3.64
C ARG A 229 6.62 -11.08 -2.23
N GLY A 230 5.33 -11.22 -1.97
CA GLY A 230 4.79 -11.67 -0.69
C GLY A 230 4.75 -10.60 0.41
N ARG A 231 5.19 -9.37 0.13
CA ARG A 231 5.07 -8.24 1.05
C ARG A 231 3.65 -7.69 1.02
N LEU A 232 3.03 -7.59 2.18
CA LEU A 232 1.69 -7.05 2.39
C LEU A 232 1.80 -5.65 3.03
N LEU A 233 1.25 -4.63 2.37
CA LEU A 233 1.14 -3.27 2.87
C LEU A 233 -0.33 -2.96 3.18
N LEU A 234 -0.61 -2.53 4.40
CA LEU A 234 -1.94 -2.18 4.89
C LEU A 234 -1.94 -0.76 5.43
N PHE A 235 -2.99 0.02 5.16
CA PHE A 235 -3.13 1.37 5.68
C PHE A 235 -4.59 1.85 5.67
N ALA A 236 -4.93 2.83 6.50
CA ALA A 236 -6.23 3.49 6.44
C ALA A 236 -6.38 4.34 5.18
N ALA A 237 -7.54 4.27 4.52
CA ALA A 237 -7.75 4.83 3.17
C ALA A 237 -7.92 6.37 3.14
N SER A 238 -7.90 7.05 4.29
CA SER A 238 -8.18 8.48 4.45
C SER A 238 -6.95 9.37 4.18
N GLN A 239 -7.14 10.69 4.30
CA GLN A 239 -6.19 11.71 3.81
C GLN A 239 -4.80 11.66 4.45
N GLU A 240 -4.69 11.12 5.66
CA GLU A 240 -3.40 10.94 6.36
C GLU A 240 -2.46 9.96 5.64
N ASN A 241 -2.99 9.16 4.74
CA ASN A 241 -2.26 8.19 3.92
C ASN A 241 -2.26 8.57 2.44
N ARG A 242 -2.26 9.88 2.10
CA ARG A 242 -2.02 10.34 0.72
C ARG A 242 -0.73 9.71 0.16
N HIS A 243 -0.84 9.09 -1.02
CA HIS A 243 0.24 8.29 -1.59
C HIS A 243 0.24 8.31 -3.12
N ARG A 244 1.29 7.75 -3.73
CA ARG A 244 1.37 7.48 -5.17
C ARG A 244 2.18 6.22 -5.46
N VAL A 245 2.07 5.73 -6.69
CA VAL A 245 3.02 4.78 -7.28
C VAL A 245 3.91 5.56 -8.25
N ARG A 246 5.24 5.45 -8.17
CA ARG A 246 6.12 6.02 -9.20
C ARG A 246 5.95 5.26 -10.50
N ARG A 247 6.24 5.89 -11.65
CA ARG A 247 6.22 5.19 -12.94
C ARG A 247 7.14 3.97 -12.92
N VAL A 248 6.65 2.85 -13.43
CA VAL A 248 7.44 1.67 -13.76
C VAL A 248 8.18 1.97 -15.05
N THR A 249 9.49 1.74 -15.07
CA THR A 249 10.37 2.14 -16.19
C THR A 249 10.88 0.95 -16.99
N ALA A 250 10.79 -0.26 -16.43
CA ALA A 250 11.11 -1.52 -17.09
C ALA A 250 10.34 -2.66 -16.43
N GLY A 251 10.06 -3.73 -17.18
CA GLY A 251 9.45 -4.95 -16.65
C GLY A 251 7.97 -4.82 -16.25
N LEU A 252 7.52 -5.74 -15.39
CA LEU A 252 6.11 -5.86 -14.99
C LEU A 252 5.98 -5.85 -13.46
N ARG A 253 5.24 -4.86 -12.94
CA ARG A 253 4.92 -4.75 -11.51
C ARG A 253 3.50 -5.21 -11.25
N SER A 254 3.32 -6.29 -10.53
CA SER A 254 2.03 -6.82 -10.10
C SER A 254 1.79 -6.65 -8.59
N VAL A 255 0.57 -6.25 -8.24
CA VAL A 255 0.07 -6.05 -6.86
C VAL A 255 -1.39 -6.44 -6.75
#